data_AF-A0A9W7EDT2-F1
#
_entry.id   AF-A0A9W7EDT2-F1
#
_cell.length_a   1.000
_cell.length_b   1.000
_cell.length_c   1.000
_cell.angle_alpha   90.00
_cell.angle_beta   90.00
_cell.angle_gamma   90.00
#
_symmetry.space_group_name_H-M   'P 1'
#
loop_
_entity.id
_entity.type
_entity.pdbx_description
1 polymer ?
#
loop_
_entity_poly.entity_id
_entity_poly.type
_entity_poly.pdbx_seq_one_letter_code
_entity_poly.pdbx_strand_id
1 'polypeptide(L)'
;MVLQYINLIPPILSVIRKMYCTCLNPNIGELTDLPIPYNYSRLSSALSQKDHKWINAALVKMGTMSPENKVKEVTLSPFGPSAGFYSELGLLKVVYEDQNDPLKPPTDCIVKFLPIGLEKRLVLDLVELPKAEVLCYFYLCRDHSKWSMPPLPIPTPNILYADYCQKTNNAMMIMEKITHKLGDQRLPPDIDEAKALMICCGRMHAHFWGGDKGKHPKARVLNDPANPICLIVGIKMKLLIKKMLKTLKKENSYTPSPEIVSALAGLIPKNIQVILNYCVDHPLNTICHGDARIDNVFFIQNPSGSSYKYEAGMFDWAQAMIAPCFYDISWVISQSYDKNFNDEHHDALLGLYWETLQENLTSNFGAEIAAKAHYEDFLVGYAISEAVCISKCTLAFESIMKDKKSKDYPHKLKLVMDGLENCLRAMDKLHAVEAITKVSNGISPTDEEVRRERKRSVSIRAMPEGFKVGSSAKVVPV
;
A
#
# COMPACT_ATOMS: atom_id res chain seq x y z
N MET A 1 28.55 8.10 -0.92
CA MET A 1 28.22 6.91 -0.10
C MET A 1 28.44 7.15 1.39
N VAL A 2 29.68 7.32 1.88
CA VAL A 2 29.94 7.54 3.33
C VAL A 2 29.15 8.71 3.92
N LEU A 3 29.15 9.87 3.25
CA LEU A 3 28.38 11.06 3.69
C LEU A 3 26.87 10.78 3.80
N GLN A 4 26.28 9.98 2.90
CA GLN A 4 24.86 9.63 2.96
C GLN A 4 24.53 8.77 4.17
N TYR A 5 25.42 7.85 4.57
CA TYR A 5 25.25 7.06 5.79
C TYR A 5 25.45 7.89 7.06
N ILE A 6 26.38 8.86 7.06
CA ILE A 6 26.55 9.79 8.18
C ILE A 6 25.26 10.58 8.44
N ASN A 7 24.57 11.01 7.38
CA ASN A 7 23.30 11.71 7.48
C ASN A 7 22.16 10.86 8.09
N LEU A 8 22.34 9.52 8.18
CA LEU A 8 21.38 8.64 8.86
C LEU A 8 21.56 8.58 10.38
N ILE A 9 22.71 9.01 10.91
CA ILE A 9 23.01 8.89 12.34
C ILE A 9 21.99 9.66 13.20
N PRO A 10 21.70 10.96 12.93
CA PRO A 10 20.72 11.69 13.73
C PRO A 10 19.31 11.07 13.78
N PRO A 11 18.67 10.68 12.65
CA PRO A 11 17.35 10.05 12.71
C PRO A 11 17.38 8.68 13.39
N ILE A 12 18.44 7.89 13.21
CA ILE A 12 18.60 6.60 13.93
C ILE A 12 18.67 6.83 15.44
N LEU A 13 19.50 7.77 15.90
CA LEU A 13 19.61 8.10 17.33
C LEU A 13 18.29 8.63 17.89
N SER A 14 17.54 9.41 17.11
CA SER A 14 16.20 9.87 17.48
C SER A 14 15.25 8.70 17.73
N VAL A 15 15.18 7.73 16.81
CA VAL A 15 14.35 6.53 16.97
C VAL A 15 14.77 5.71 18.20
N ILE A 16 16.06 5.44 18.36
CA ILE A 16 16.58 4.69 19.53
C ILE A 16 16.20 5.42 20.83
N ARG A 17 16.35 6.74 20.89
CA ARG A 17 15.96 7.54 22.05
C ARG A 17 14.47 7.38 22.35
N LYS A 18 13.60 7.49 21.35
CA LYS A 18 12.13 7.31 21.53
C LYS A 18 11.77 5.91 22.02
N MET A 19 12.44 4.88 21.50
CA MET A 19 12.18 3.47 21.87
C MET A 19 12.58 3.15 23.31
N TYR A 20 13.72 3.66 23.79
CA TYR A 20 14.31 3.25 25.07
C TYR A 20 14.12 4.27 26.21
N CYS A 21 13.74 5.51 25.92
CA CYS A 21 13.44 6.52 26.94
C CYS A 21 11.95 6.55 27.35
N THR A 22 11.27 5.39 27.35
CA THR A 22 9.85 5.28 27.70
C THR A 22 9.58 5.56 29.18
N CYS A 23 10.57 5.39 30.06
CA CYS A 23 10.47 5.82 31.46
C CYS A 23 10.38 7.35 31.62
N LEU A 24 10.81 8.13 30.62
CA LEU A 24 10.76 9.59 30.62
C LEU A 24 9.57 10.15 29.83
N ASN A 25 8.92 9.32 29.02
CA ASN A 25 7.82 9.73 28.14
C ASN A 25 6.63 8.79 28.32
N PRO A 26 5.53 9.24 28.95
CA PRO A 26 4.36 8.39 29.09
C PRO A 26 3.83 8.07 27.69
N ASN A 27 3.53 6.79 27.46
CA ASN A 27 3.06 6.27 26.18
C ASN A 27 1.58 6.60 25.96
N ILE A 28 1.27 7.88 25.85
CA ILE A 28 -0.09 8.41 25.71
C ILE A 28 -0.39 8.63 24.24
N GLY A 29 -1.58 8.20 23.80
CA GLY A 29 -2.04 8.37 22.44
C GLY A 29 -2.42 9.81 22.12
N GLU A 30 -2.06 10.27 20.93
CA GLU A 30 -2.31 11.62 20.43
C GLU A 30 -3.80 11.87 20.12
N LEU A 31 -4.60 10.82 19.95
CA LEU A 31 -6.00 10.93 19.53
C LEU A 31 -6.98 10.70 20.67
N THR A 32 -6.63 9.82 21.63
CA THR A 32 -7.51 9.47 22.73
C THR A 32 -7.02 9.95 24.09
N ASP A 33 -5.82 10.49 24.22
CA ASP A 33 -5.17 10.81 25.51
C ASP A 33 -5.12 9.60 26.49
N LEU A 34 -5.25 8.38 25.98
CA LEU A 34 -5.16 7.15 26.77
C LEU A 34 -3.76 6.54 26.68
N PRO A 35 -3.30 5.82 27.71
CA PRO A 35 -2.11 4.99 27.58
C PRO A 35 -2.30 3.96 26.47
N ILE A 36 -1.35 3.87 25.52
CA ILE A 36 -1.34 2.87 24.45
C ILE A 36 -0.66 1.59 24.96
N PRO A 37 -1.34 0.44 24.99
CA PRO A 37 -0.68 -0.85 25.17
C PRO A 37 0.14 -1.19 23.92
N TYR A 38 1.47 -1.14 24.02
CA TYR A 38 2.35 -1.20 22.84
C TYR A 38 2.74 -2.62 22.40
N ASN A 39 2.26 -3.66 23.08
CA ASN A 39 2.44 -5.07 22.72
C ASN A 39 1.37 -5.94 23.38
N TYR A 40 1.37 -7.24 23.04
CA TYR A 40 0.41 -8.21 23.55
C TYR A 40 0.33 -8.29 25.08
N SER A 41 1.48 -8.39 25.77
CA SER A 41 1.53 -8.51 27.24
C SER A 41 0.95 -7.29 27.95
N ARG A 42 1.25 -6.08 27.44
CA ARG A 42 0.70 -4.84 27.98
C ARG A 42 -0.79 -4.72 27.72
N LEU A 43 -1.27 -5.12 26.54
CA LEU A 43 -2.71 -5.14 26.26
C LEU A 43 -3.43 -6.14 27.16
N SER A 44 -2.92 -7.36 27.26
CA SER A 44 -3.50 -8.38 28.15
C SER A 44 -3.62 -7.86 29.59
N SER A 45 -2.57 -7.22 30.12
CA SER A 45 -2.59 -6.60 31.44
C SER A 45 -3.65 -5.48 31.55
N ALA A 46 -3.82 -4.67 30.51
CA ALA A 46 -4.81 -3.59 30.47
C ALA A 46 -6.25 -4.13 30.39
N LEU A 47 -6.47 -5.23 29.66
CA LEU A 47 -7.78 -5.87 29.52
C LEU A 47 -8.22 -6.60 30.80
N SER A 48 -7.28 -7.10 31.60
CA SER A 48 -7.55 -7.74 32.90
C SER A 48 -7.82 -6.76 34.05
N GLN A 49 -7.77 -5.46 33.80
CA GLN A 49 -8.16 -4.47 34.80
C GLN A 49 -9.62 -4.63 35.19
N LYS A 50 -9.94 -4.32 36.46
CA LYS A 50 -11.30 -4.36 36.98
C LYS A 50 -12.26 -3.60 36.06
N ASP A 51 -13.42 -4.20 35.78
CA ASP A 51 -14.50 -3.66 34.95
C ASP A 51 -14.06 -3.30 33.52
N HIS A 52 -13.01 -3.96 33.00
CA HIS A 52 -12.47 -3.74 31.65
C HIS A 52 -12.20 -2.25 31.34
N LYS A 53 -11.77 -1.50 32.36
CA LYS A 53 -11.70 -0.03 32.36
C LYS A 53 -11.03 0.56 31.12
N TRP A 54 -9.90 0.00 30.70
CA TRP A 54 -9.14 0.54 29.57
C TRP A 54 -9.91 0.41 28.24
N ILE A 55 -10.44 -0.77 27.91
CA ILE A 55 -11.11 -1.00 26.62
C ILE A 55 -12.44 -0.25 26.57
N ASN A 56 -13.18 -0.17 27.68
CA ASN A 56 -14.38 0.67 27.78
C ASN A 56 -14.06 2.14 27.47
N ALA A 57 -13.02 2.69 28.11
CA ALA A 57 -12.59 4.07 27.84
C ALA A 57 -12.12 4.26 26.39
N ALA A 58 -11.38 3.28 25.84
CA ALA A 58 -10.87 3.32 24.48
C ALA A 58 -12.02 3.36 23.46
N LEU A 59 -12.99 2.45 23.54
CA LEU A 59 -14.11 2.37 22.60
C LEU A 59 -15.05 3.58 22.71
N VAL A 60 -15.33 4.06 23.93
CA VAL A 60 -16.16 5.27 24.13
C VAL A 60 -15.48 6.53 23.62
N LYS A 61 -14.18 6.73 23.90
CA LYS A 61 -13.43 7.88 23.34
C LYS A 61 -13.34 7.83 21.83
N MET A 62 -13.24 6.61 21.30
CA MET A 62 -13.34 6.37 19.87
C MET A 62 -14.78 6.48 19.37
N GLY A 63 -15.82 6.64 20.19
CA GLY A 63 -17.21 6.69 19.71
C GLY A 63 -17.61 5.47 18.87
N THR A 64 -16.99 4.32 19.12
CA THR A 64 -17.30 3.03 18.50
C THR A 64 -18.23 2.19 19.39
N MET A 65 -18.38 2.60 20.65
CA MET A 65 -19.34 2.07 21.62
C MET A 65 -20.04 3.22 22.33
N SER A 66 -21.33 3.08 22.61
CA SER A 66 -22.10 4.10 23.33
C SER A 66 -21.55 4.28 24.77
N PRO A 67 -21.61 5.49 25.35
CA PRO A 67 -21.20 5.73 26.74
C PRO A 67 -21.97 4.90 27.78
N GLU A 68 -23.18 4.46 27.43
CA GLU A 68 -24.07 3.68 28.29
C GLU A 68 -23.77 2.18 28.26
N ASN A 69 -23.17 1.68 27.18
CA ASN A 69 -22.78 0.28 27.04
C ASN A 69 -21.41 0.00 27.65
N LYS A 70 -21.12 -1.28 27.89
CA LYS A 70 -19.86 -1.76 28.47
C LYS A 70 -19.44 -3.08 27.87
N VAL A 71 -18.14 -3.34 27.90
CA VAL A 71 -17.57 -4.66 27.70
C VAL A 71 -17.87 -5.52 28.92
N LYS A 72 -18.55 -6.64 28.69
CA LYS A 72 -18.86 -7.70 29.65
C LYS A 72 -17.73 -8.73 29.76
N GLU A 73 -17.17 -9.12 28.62
CA GLU A 73 -16.08 -10.09 28.54
C GLU A 73 -15.14 -9.72 27.39
N VAL A 74 -13.84 -9.95 27.58
CA VAL A 74 -12.85 -9.76 26.53
C VAL A 74 -11.79 -10.86 26.60
N THR A 75 -11.48 -11.45 25.46
CA THR A 75 -10.39 -12.44 25.33
C THR A 75 -9.42 -12.01 24.26
N LEU A 76 -8.14 -12.18 24.54
CA LEU A 76 -7.04 -11.91 23.60
C LEU A 76 -6.27 -13.21 23.41
N SER A 77 -6.06 -13.62 22.16
CA SER A 77 -5.22 -14.75 21.78
C SER A 77 -4.24 -14.37 20.67
N PRO A 78 -3.08 -15.05 20.54
CA PRO A 78 -2.16 -14.79 19.43
C PRO A 78 -2.82 -15.06 18.08
N PHE A 79 -2.55 -14.24 17.07
CA PHE A 79 -3.11 -14.40 15.72
C PHE A 79 -2.04 -14.31 14.64
N GLY A 80 -2.11 -15.21 13.65
CA GLY A 80 -1.19 -15.26 12.52
C GLY A 80 0.23 -15.73 12.88
N PRO A 81 1.14 -15.84 11.89
CA PRO A 81 2.53 -16.19 12.14
C PRO A 81 3.25 -15.03 12.86
N SER A 82 3.88 -15.30 14.00
CA SER A 82 4.71 -14.30 14.71
C SER A 82 6.04 -14.01 14.01
N ALA A 83 6.46 -14.87 13.06
CA ALA A 83 7.72 -14.76 12.35
C ALA A 83 7.54 -14.19 10.94
N GLY A 84 8.30 -13.12 10.63
CA GLY A 84 8.39 -12.54 9.28
C GLY A 84 7.54 -11.30 9.02
N PHE A 85 6.50 -11.02 9.82
CA PHE A 85 5.70 -9.80 9.68
C PHE A 85 6.38 -8.57 10.31
N TYR A 86 6.04 -7.39 9.80
CA TYR A 86 6.37 -6.09 10.37
C TYR A 86 5.38 -5.65 11.45
N SER A 87 4.59 -6.58 12.00
CA SER A 87 3.64 -6.31 13.08
C SER A 87 3.46 -7.54 13.95
N GLU A 88 3.10 -7.33 15.21
CA GLU A 88 2.56 -8.35 16.10
C GLU A 88 1.03 -8.29 16.01
N LEU A 89 0.38 -9.43 15.82
CA LEU A 89 -1.08 -9.52 15.66
C LEU A 89 -1.71 -10.35 16.79
N GLY A 90 -2.88 -9.92 17.25
CA GLY A 90 -3.72 -10.63 18.21
C GLY A 90 -5.16 -10.74 17.74
N LEU A 91 -5.83 -11.82 18.10
CA LEU A 91 -7.28 -11.98 17.94
C LEU A 91 -7.93 -11.55 19.24
N LEU A 92 -8.75 -10.50 19.16
CA LEU A 92 -9.51 -9.96 20.27
C LEU A 92 -10.99 -10.31 20.06
N LYS A 93 -11.58 -11.00 21.03
CA LYS A 93 -13.03 -11.18 21.09
C LYS A 93 -13.62 -10.34 22.20
N VAL A 94 -14.69 -9.61 21.90
CA VAL A 94 -15.36 -8.71 22.81
C VAL A 94 -16.83 -9.10 22.91
N VAL A 95 -17.34 -9.20 24.13
CA VAL A 95 -18.76 -9.38 24.42
C VAL A 95 -19.23 -8.13 25.16
N TYR A 96 -20.25 -7.47 24.63
CA TYR A 96 -20.84 -6.26 25.22
C TYR A 96 -22.00 -6.62 26.17
N GLU A 97 -22.29 -5.74 27.14
CA GLU A 97 -23.45 -5.87 28.04
C GLU A 97 -24.75 -5.71 27.26
N ASP A 98 -24.86 -4.64 26.46
CA ASP A 98 -25.95 -4.43 25.51
C ASP A 98 -25.53 -4.89 24.11
N GLN A 99 -26.18 -5.95 23.63
CA GLN A 99 -26.00 -6.50 22.29
C GLN A 99 -26.77 -5.71 21.22
N ASN A 100 -27.64 -4.78 21.63
CA ASN A 100 -28.45 -3.93 20.75
C ASN A 100 -27.94 -2.49 20.70
N ASP A 101 -26.69 -2.24 21.11
CA ASP A 101 -26.06 -0.93 20.98
C ASP A 101 -26.25 -0.39 19.56
N PRO A 102 -26.78 0.84 19.39
CA PRO A 102 -27.05 1.40 18.06
C PRO A 102 -25.81 1.49 17.18
N LEU A 103 -24.61 1.57 17.77
CA LEU A 103 -23.33 1.60 17.05
C LEU A 103 -22.86 0.22 16.59
N LYS A 104 -23.46 -0.87 17.12
CA LYS A 104 -23.17 -2.27 16.77
C LYS A 104 -21.67 -2.58 16.64
N PRO A 105 -20.87 -2.34 17.69
CA PRO A 105 -19.42 -2.57 17.61
C PRO A 105 -19.11 -4.04 17.26
N PRO A 106 -18.10 -4.29 16.40
CA PRO A 106 -17.69 -5.66 16.08
C PRO A 106 -17.27 -6.46 17.32
N THR A 107 -17.57 -7.76 17.33
CA THR A 107 -17.24 -8.69 18.42
C THR A 107 -15.96 -9.47 18.16
N ASP A 108 -15.62 -9.74 16.90
CA ASP A 108 -14.38 -10.40 16.48
C ASP A 108 -13.44 -9.39 15.83
N CYS A 109 -12.29 -9.16 16.44
CA CYS A 109 -11.36 -8.10 16.08
C CYS A 109 -9.93 -8.62 15.92
N ILE A 110 -9.15 -7.95 15.08
CA ILE A 110 -7.70 -8.06 15.01
C ILE A 110 -7.07 -6.87 15.70
N VAL A 111 -6.09 -7.14 16.56
CA VAL A 111 -5.23 -6.14 17.15
C VAL A 111 -3.90 -6.14 16.43
N LYS A 112 -3.43 -4.98 15.99
CA LYS A 112 -2.14 -4.79 15.34
C LYS A 112 -1.26 -3.91 16.22
N PHE A 113 -0.06 -4.41 16.52
CA PHE A 113 1.01 -3.68 17.19
C PHE A 113 2.24 -3.58 16.30
N LEU A 114 3.17 -2.75 16.74
CA LEU A 114 4.50 -2.68 16.15
C LEU A 114 5.29 -3.97 16.40
N PRO A 115 6.24 -4.30 15.51
CA PRO A 115 6.98 -5.53 15.63
C PRO A 115 7.93 -5.45 16.82
N ILE A 116 8.18 -6.61 17.42
CA ILE A 116 9.23 -6.77 18.42
C ILE A 116 10.58 -6.81 17.70
N GLY A 117 11.56 -6.08 18.24
CA GLY A 117 12.95 -6.09 17.78
C GLY A 117 13.42 -4.76 17.19
N LEU A 118 14.65 -4.38 17.56
CA LEU A 118 15.24 -3.08 17.24
C LEU A 118 15.33 -2.83 15.73
N GLU A 119 15.81 -3.81 14.95
CA GLU A 119 16.04 -3.63 13.51
C GLU A 119 14.75 -3.30 12.76
N LYS A 120 13.70 -4.12 12.95
CA LYS A 120 12.40 -3.90 12.29
C LYS A 120 11.78 -2.58 12.72
N ARG A 121 11.83 -2.29 14.03
CA ARG A 121 11.27 -1.05 14.57
C ARG A 121 12.01 0.18 14.03
N LEU A 122 13.33 0.10 13.91
CA LEU A 122 14.14 1.17 13.33
C LEU A 122 13.71 1.47 11.90
N VAL A 123 13.54 0.44 11.06
CA VAL A 123 13.09 0.62 9.68
C VAL A 123 11.72 1.30 9.63
N LEU A 124 10.73 0.79 10.37
CA LEU A 124 9.36 1.33 10.34
C LEU A 124 9.27 2.77 10.86
N ASP A 125 10.00 3.09 11.93
CA ASP A 125 10.00 4.42 12.51
C ASP A 125 10.73 5.44 11.62
N LEU A 126 11.80 5.03 10.93
CA LEU A 126 12.53 5.90 9.99
C LEU A 126 11.67 6.32 8.79
N VAL A 127 10.65 5.55 8.44
CA VAL A 127 9.69 5.89 7.36
C VAL A 127 8.30 6.27 7.87
N GLU A 128 8.15 6.41 9.19
CA GLU A 128 6.89 6.77 9.87
C GLU A 128 5.67 5.89 9.51
N LEU A 129 5.84 4.64 9.07
CA LEU A 129 4.70 3.77 8.69
C LEU A 129 3.64 3.63 9.79
N PRO A 130 3.99 3.47 11.08
CA PRO A 130 2.98 3.21 12.12
C PRO A 130 2.04 4.39 12.32
N LYS A 131 2.62 5.59 12.33
CA LYS A 131 1.88 6.86 12.40
C LYS A 131 1.05 7.05 11.14
N ALA A 132 1.63 6.76 9.96
CA ALA A 132 0.94 6.87 8.69
C ALA A 132 -0.31 5.97 8.67
N GLU A 133 -0.19 4.71 9.07
CA GLU A 133 -1.30 3.76 9.09
C GLU A 133 -2.46 4.26 9.96
N VAL A 134 -2.17 4.62 11.22
CA VAL A 134 -3.18 5.15 12.14
C VAL A 134 -3.86 6.37 11.53
N LEU A 135 -3.09 7.34 11.05
CA LEU A 135 -3.66 8.54 10.45
C LEU A 135 -4.55 8.20 9.24
N CYS A 136 -4.12 7.32 8.35
CA CYS A 136 -4.90 6.90 7.18
C CYS A 136 -6.27 6.36 7.56
N TYR A 137 -6.33 5.46 8.53
CA TYR A 137 -7.60 4.95 9.02
C TYR A 137 -8.50 6.05 9.62
N PHE A 138 -7.93 7.06 10.28
CA PHE A 138 -8.72 8.18 10.77
C PHE A 138 -9.24 9.09 9.66
N TYR A 139 -8.40 9.54 8.73
CA TYR A 139 -8.83 10.54 7.75
C TYR A 139 -9.52 9.94 6.52
N LEU A 140 -9.31 8.66 6.21
CA LEU A 140 -9.95 7.99 5.06
C LEU A 140 -11.16 7.16 5.46
N CYS A 141 -11.06 6.37 6.54
CA CYS A 141 -12.09 5.40 6.87
C CYS A 141 -13.13 5.97 7.83
N ARG A 142 -12.69 6.72 8.86
CA ARG A 142 -13.55 6.96 10.03
C ARG A 142 -14.03 8.40 10.21
N ASP A 143 -13.10 9.31 10.39
CA ASP A 143 -13.34 10.71 10.72
C ASP A 143 -13.15 11.61 9.47
N HIS A 144 -13.36 11.07 8.27
CA HIS A 144 -13.12 11.75 6.99
C HIS A 144 -13.78 13.14 6.95
N SER A 145 -14.99 13.28 7.51
CA SER A 145 -15.71 14.56 7.57
C SER A 145 -15.00 15.62 8.42
N LYS A 146 -14.37 15.24 9.55
CA LYS A 146 -13.56 16.15 10.37
C LYS A 146 -12.35 16.68 9.61
N TRP A 147 -11.86 15.91 8.64
CA TRP A 147 -10.71 16.25 7.81
C TRP A 147 -11.10 16.85 6.46
N SER A 148 -12.37 17.16 6.24
CA SER A 148 -12.89 17.62 4.93
C SER A 148 -12.57 16.66 3.78
N MET A 149 -12.46 15.37 4.10
CA MET A 149 -12.22 14.29 3.16
C MET A 149 -13.54 13.57 2.88
N PRO A 150 -13.75 13.13 1.63
CA PRO A 150 -14.84 12.20 1.33
C PRO A 150 -14.54 10.79 1.90
N PRO A 151 -15.58 9.98 2.18
CA PRO A 151 -15.39 8.58 2.60
C PRO A 151 -14.74 7.75 1.50
N LEU A 152 -13.98 6.71 1.86
CA LEU A 152 -13.45 5.76 0.89
C LEU A 152 -14.56 5.16 0.00
N PRO A 153 -14.35 5.08 -1.32
CA PRO A 153 -15.32 4.52 -2.26
C PRO A 153 -15.23 2.98 -2.35
N ILE A 154 -14.57 2.32 -1.39
CA ILE A 154 -14.30 0.89 -1.37
C ILE A 154 -14.50 0.33 0.04
N PRO A 155 -14.81 -0.97 0.20
CA PRO A 155 -14.90 -1.60 1.51
C PRO A 155 -13.56 -1.57 2.27
N THR A 156 -13.63 -1.31 3.57
CA THR A 156 -12.52 -1.40 4.53
C THR A 156 -13.01 -1.98 5.85
N PRO A 157 -12.17 -2.69 6.62
CA PRO A 157 -12.59 -3.17 7.94
C PRO A 157 -12.92 -2.01 8.88
N ASN A 158 -13.95 -2.18 9.73
CA ASN A 158 -14.30 -1.18 10.73
C ASN A 158 -13.17 -1.00 11.76
N ILE A 159 -12.90 0.25 12.14
CA ILE A 159 -11.86 0.58 13.14
C ILE A 159 -12.50 0.86 14.49
N LEU A 160 -12.24 -0.02 15.45
CA LEU A 160 -12.73 0.12 16.83
C LEU A 160 -11.84 1.06 17.64
N TYR A 161 -10.53 0.94 17.45
CA TYR A 161 -9.54 1.76 18.11
C TYR A 161 -8.31 1.90 17.21
N ALA A 162 -7.72 3.08 17.16
CA ALA A 162 -6.42 3.30 16.57
C ALA A 162 -5.81 4.51 17.27
N ASP A 163 -4.55 4.43 17.64
CA ASP A 163 -3.85 5.58 18.20
C ASP A 163 -2.34 5.42 18.02
N TYR A 164 -1.64 6.54 18.07
CA TYR A 164 -0.18 6.61 18.00
C TYR A 164 0.34 7.58 19.06
N CYS A 165 1.58 7.41 19.50
CA CYS A 165 2.24 8.30 20.45
C CYS A 165 3.46 8.92 19.78
N GLN A 166 3.47 10.24 19.56
CA GLN A 166 4.57 10.91 18.84
C GLN A 166 5.90 10.84 19.62
N LYS A 167 5.82 10.75 20.96
CA LYS A 167 6.99 10.69 21.86
C LYS A 167 7.72 9.36 21.83
N THR A 168 7.00 8.25 21.65
CA THR A 168 7.55 6.89 21.67
C THR A 168 7.51 6.21 20.30
N ASN A 169 6.86 6.84 19.31
CA ASN A 169 6.46 6.26 18.03
C ASN A 169 5.62 4.98 18.15
N ASN A 170 5.08 4.65 19.33
CA ASN A 170 4.22 3.48 19.45
C ASN A 170 2.89 3.74 18.77
N ALA A 171 2.33 2.70 18.16
CA ALA A 171 1.00 2.69 17.59
C ALA A 171 0.32 1.37 17.92
N MET A 172 -0.99 1.42 18.05
CA MET A 172 -1.85 0.25 18.22
C MET A 172 -3.15 0.49 17.48
N MET A 173 -3.68 -0.57 16.88
CA MET A 173 -4.98 -0.55 16.24
C MET A 173 -5.77 -1.81 16.57
N ILE A 174 -7.08 -1.66 16.73
CA ILE A 174 -8.09 -2.70 16.85
C ILE A 174 -9.06 -2.48 15.69
N MET A 175 -9.15 -3.46 14.82
CA MET A 175 -10.02 -3.45 13.66
C MET A 175 -10.90 -4.69 13.63
N GLU A 176 -12.04 -4.60 12.96
CA GLU A 176 -12.87 -5.74 12.65
C GLU A 176 -12.06 -6.85 11.97
N LYS A 177 -12.29 -8.09 12.39
CA LYS A 177 -11.72 -9.24 11.72
C LYS A 177 -12.46 -9.47 10.40
N ILE A 178 -11.72 -9.37 9.30
CA ILE A 178 -12.21 -9.71 7.96
C ILE A 178 -12.56 -11.21 7.91
N THR A 179 -13.81 -11.52 7.56
CA THR A 179 -14.32 -12.90 7.40
C THR A 179 -14.47 -13.33 5.95
N HIS A 180 -14.33 -12.38 5.01
CA HIS A 180 -14.34 -12.61 3.58
C HIS A 180 -13.08 -13.32 3.08
N LYS A 181 -13.09 -13.77 1.81
CA LYS A 181 -11.94 -14.41 1.18
C LYS A 181 -10.78 -13.42 1.12
N LEU A 182 -9.65 -13.75 1.75
CA LEU A 182 -8.42 -12.98 1.60
C LEU A 182 -7.70 -13.38 0.32
N GLY A 183 -7.07 -12.40 -0.34
CA GLY A 183 -6.15 -12.67 -1.42
C GLY A 183 -4.91 -13.45 -0.94
N ASP A 184 -4.31 -14.19 -1.86
CA ASP A 184 -3.13 -15.02 -1.58
C ASP A 184 -2.07 -14.81 -2.67
N GLN A 185 -1.06 -13.99 -2.39
CA GLN A 185 0.03 -13.69 -3.33
C GLN A 185 0.91 -14.90 -3.65
N ARG A 186 0.71 -16.03 -2.96
CA ARG A 186 1.49 -17.25 -3.20
C ARG A 186 0.98 -18.03 -4.39
N LEU A 187 -0.23 -17.72 -4.84
CA LEU A 187 -0.91 -18.33 -5.96
C LEU A 187 -1.25 -17.25 -6.97
N PRO A 188 -1.29 -17.58 -8.28
CA PRO A 188 -1.89 -16.68 -9.25
C PRO A 188 -3.36 -16.45 -8.87
N PRO A 189 -3.84 -15.19 -8.93
CA PRO A 189 -5.25 -14.92 -8.68
C PRO A 189 -6.14 -15.58 -9.72
N ASP A 190 -7.39 -15.84 -9.37
CA ASP A 190 -8.40 -16.05 -10.38
C ASP A 190 -8.67 -14.73 -11.14
N ILE A 191 -9.12 -14.82 -12.39
CA ILE A 191 -9.29 -13.62 -13.21
C ILE A 191 -10.33 -12.65 -12.64
N ASP A 192 -11.33 -13.14 -11.90
CA ASP A 192 -12.35 -12.28 -11.29
C ASP A 192 -11.80 -11.51 -10.09
N GLU A 193 -10.90 -12.11 -9.31
CA GLU A 193 -10.15 -11.43 -8.24
C GLU A 193 -9.28 -10.31 -8.80
N ALA A 194 -8.53 -10.61 -9.88
CA ALA A 194 -7.68 -9.61 -10.53
C ALA A 194 -8.52 -8.44 -11.08
N LYS A 195 -9.66 -8.72 -11.71
CA LYS A 195 -10.59 -7.68 -12.17
C LYS A 195 -11.13 -6.85 -11.01
N ALA A 196 -11.59 -7.49 -9.93
CA ALA A 196 -12.12 -6.79 -8.75
C ALA A 196 -11.06 -5.87 -8.12
N LEU A 197 -9.81 -6.32 -8.03
CA LEU A 197 -8.69 -5.51 -7.56
C LEU A 197 -8.44 -4.30 -8.48
N MET A 198 -8.38 -4.50 -9.79
CA MET A 198 -8.17 -3.39 -10.74
C MET A 198 -9.31 -2.36 -10.69
N ILE A 199 -10.56 -2.82 -10.54
CA ILE A 199 -11.73 -1.95 -10.37
C ILE A 199 -11.66 -1.18 -9.04
N CYS A 200 -11.28 -1.86 -7.95
CA CYS A 200 -11.09 -1.27 -6.62
C CYS A 200 -10.06 -0.14 -6.67
N CYS A 201 -8.88 -0.38 -7.26
CA CYS A 201 -7.86 0.64 -7.47
C CYS A 201 -8.37 1.79 -8.35
N GLY A 202 -9.05 1.50 -9.46
CA GLY A 202 -9.58 2.52 -10.38
C GLY A 202 -10.58 3.47 -9.70
N ARG A 203 -11.51 2.92 -8.91
CA ARG A 203 -12.49 3.69 -8.12
C ARG A 203 -11.79 4.55 -7.07
N MET A 204 -10.89 3.96 -6.29
CA MET A 204 -10.14 4.66 -5.25
C MET A 204 -9.31 5.82 -5.83
N HIS A 205 -8.55 5.56 -6.90
CA HIS A 205 -7.72 6.57 -7.53
C HIS A 205 -8.52 7.70 -8.18
N ALA A 206 -9.65 7.38 -8.82
CA ALA A 206 -10.53 8.42 -9.37
C ALA A 206 -11.15 9.27 -8.27
N HIS A 207 -11.42 8.71 -7.09
CA HIS A 207 -12.07 9.41 -6.00
C HIS A 207 -11.20 10.50 -5.36
N PHE A 208 -9.90 10.25 -5.24
CA PHE A 208 -8.93 11.22 -4.71
C PHE A 208 -8.13 11.94 -5.79
N TRP A 209 -8.63 11.93 -7.03
CA TRP A 209 -7.95 12.53 -8.16
C TRP A 209 -7.91 14.04 -8.11
N GLY A 210 -6.71 14.61 -8.27
CA GLY A 210 -6.50 16.04 -8.48
C GLY A 210 -6.92 16.95 -7.30
N GLY A 211 -6.41 18.19 -7.33
CA GLY A 211 -6.81 19.26 -6.40
C GLY A 211 -6.41 19.05 -4.93
N ASP A 212 -7.03 19.83 -4.05
CA ASP A 212 -6.78 19.81 -2.60
C ASP A 212 -7.57 18.69 -1.88
N LYS A 213 -8.57 18.08 -2.54
CA LYS A 213 -9.44 17.03 -1.98
C LYS A 213 -8.72 15.72 -1.65
N GLY A 214 -7.53 15.49 -2.21
CA GLY A 214 -6.64 14.36 -1.90
C GLY A 214 -5.40 14.75 -1.06
N LYS A 215 -5.23 16.04 -0.74
CA LYS A 215 -4.02 16.57 -0.10
C LYS A 215 -4.26 16.80 1.38
N HIS A 216 -4.37 15.71 2.13
CA HIS A 216 -4.35 15.83 3.59
C HIS A 216 -2.95 16.30 4.03
N PRO A 217 -2.82 17.32 4.90
CA PRO A 217 -1.51 17.89 5.28
C PRO A 217 -0.60 16.92 6.03
N LYS A 218 -1.14 15.80 6.53
CA LYS A 218 -0.36 14.71 7.14
C LYS A 218 -0.21 13.47 6.24
N ALA A 219 -0.73 13.50 5.01
CA ALA A 219 -0.50 12.43 4.07
C ALA A 219 0.98 12.41 3.69
N ARG A 220 1.54 11.21 3.58
CA ARG A 220 2.90 11.03 3.07
C ARG A 220 2.91 11.28 1.57
N VAL A 221 4.07 11.66 1.04
CA VAL A 221 4.32 11.76 -0.41
C VAL A 221 5.39 10.76 -0.79
N LEU A 222 5.32 10.24 -2.03
CA LEU A 222 6.23 9.19 -2.52
C LEU A 222 7.72 9.56 -2.38
N ASN A 223 8.08 10.82 -2.68
CA ASN A 223 9.43 11.32 -2.45
C ASN A 223 9.44 12.38 -1.36
N ASP A 224 9.65 11.94 -0.12
CA ASP A 224 9.95 12.84 0.97
C ASP A 224 11.49 12.97 1.11
N PRO A 225 12.10 14.13 0.79
CA PRO A 225 13.53 14.33 0.95
C PRO A 225 13.98 14.27 2.42
N ALA A 226 13.07 14.43 3.39
CA ALA A 226 13.35 14.19 4.80
C ALA A 226 13.41 12.69 5.13
N ASN A 227 12.89 11.81 4.26
CA ASN A 227 12.92 10.37 4.47
C ASN A 227 14.31 9.79 4.14
N PRO A 228 15.04 9.28 5.14
CA PRO A 228 16.39 8.75 4.94
C PRO A 228 16.45 7.56 3.98
N ILE A 229 15.37 6.78 3.83
CA ILE A 229 15.34 5.61 2.94
C ILE A 229 15.47 6.04 1.47
N CYS A 230 14.88 7.18 1.10
CA CYS A 230 14.98 7.74 -0.26
C CYS A 230 16.45 8.03 -0.63
N LEU A 231 17.29 8.38 0.34
CA LEU A 231 18.71 8.71 0.12
C LEU A 231 19.59 7.48 -0.14
N ILE A 232 19.20 6.30 0.34
CA ILE A 232 20.01 5.08 0.24
C ILE A 232 19.52 4.10 -0.83
N VAL A 233 18.30 4.26 -1.34
CA VAL A 233 17.71 3.32 -2.30
C VAL A 233 18.57 3.14 -3.56
N GLY A 234 19.03 4.23 -4.16
CA GLY A 234 19.91 4.19 -5.33
C GLY A 234 21.26 3.51 -5.04
N ILE A 235 21.79 3.69 -3.82
CA ILE A 235 23.02 3.01 -3.38
C ILE A 235 22.77 1.50 -3.31
N LYS A 236 21.66 1.08 -2.68
CA LYS A 236 21.30 -0.33 -2.54
C LYS A 236 21.07 -0.99 -3.90
N MET A 237 20.37 -0.32 -4.82
CA MET A 237 20.21 -0.78 -6.20
C MET A 237 21.58 -1.02 -6.85
N LYS A 238 22.48 -0.02 -6.82
CA LYS A 238 23.81 -0.16 -7.40
C LYS A 238 24.61 -1.34 -6.82
N LEU A 239 24.49 -1.59 -5.52
CA LEU A 239 25.21 -2.67 -4.84
C LEU A 239 24.63 -4.05 -5.11
N LEU A 240 23.31 -4.16 -5.26
CA LEU A 240 22.60 -5.45 -5.27
C LEU A 240 22.17 -5.90 -6.66
N ILE A 241 22.06 -4.99 -7.64
CA ILE A 241 21.43 -5.30 -8.93
C ILE A 241 22.11 -6.45 -9.68
N LYS A 242 23.44 -6.49 -9.73
CA LYS A 242 24.18 -7.57 -10.40
C LYS A 242 23.86 -8.94 -9.78
N LYS A 243 23.73 -8.98 -8.46
CA LYS A 243 23.37 -10.20 -7.71
C LYS A 243 21.91 -10.57 -7.94
N MET A 244 21.01 -9.60 -7.92
CA MET A 244 19.59 -9.81 -8.23
C MET A 244 19.40 -10.38 -9.63
N LEU A 245 20.01 -9.79 -10.66
CA LEU A 245 19.92 -10.27 -12.04
C LEU A 245 20.49 -11.70 -12.20
N LYS A 246 21.58 -12.03 -11.49
CA LYS A 246 22.10 -13.39 -11.47
C LYS A 246 21.12 -14.37 -10.82
N THR A 247 20.49 -13.97 -9.72
CA THR A 247 19.47 -14.80 -9.06
C THR A 247 18.23 -14.94 -9.93
N LEU A 248 17.76 -13.87 -10.55
CA LEU A 248 16.63 -13.89 -11.49
C LEU A 248 16.85 -14.89 -12.63
N LYS A 249 18.03 -14.86 -13.26
CA LYS A 249 18.40 -15.84 -14.28
C LYS A 249 18.37 -17.28 -13.76
N LYS A 250 18.74 -17.50 -12.50
CA LYS A 250 18.74 -18.83 -11.86
C LYS A 250 17.32 -19.30 -11.53
N GLU A 251 16.49 -18.44 -10.95
CA GLU A 251 15.17 -18.82 -10.44
C GLU A 251 14.11 -18.85 -11.56
N ASN A 252 14.23 -17.97 -12.55
CA ASN A 252 13.19 -17.79 -13.58
C ASN A 252 13.68 -18.09 -15.01
N SER A 253 14.97 -18.39 -15.21
CA SER A 253 15.57 -18.54 -16.54
C SER A 253 15.42 -17.30 -17.45
N TYR A 254 15.14 -16.14 -16.86
CA TYR A 254 14.96 -14.88 -17.58
C TYR A 254 16.25 -14.06 -17.62
N THR A 255 16.54 -13.45 -18.78
CA THR A 255 17.65 -12.52 -18.98
C THR A 255 17.10 -11.24 -19.60
N PRO A 256 17.20 -10.08 -18.94
CA PRO A 256 16.69 -8.82 -19.49
C PRO A 256 17.51 -8.35 -20.70
N SER A 257 16.94 -7.43 -21.47
CA SER A 257 17.66 -6.81 -22.60
C SER A 257 18.96 -6.10 -22.15
N PRO A 258 19.99 -6.01 -23.01
CA PRO A 258 21.22 -5.29 -22.68
C PRO A 258 20.98 -3.81 -22.30
N GLU A 259 19.98 -3.19 -22.92
CA GLU A 259 19.59 -1.81 -22.63
C GLU A 259 19.08 -1.67 -21.18
N ILE A 260 18.17 -2.54 -20.75
CA ILE A 260 17.67 -2.57 -19.37
C ILE A 260 18.80 -2.86 -18.37
N VAL A 261 19.67 -3.83 -18.67
CA VAL A 261 20.83 -4.15 -17.80
C VAL A 261 21.74 -2.92 -17.63
N SER A 262 22.01 -2.19 -18.72
CA SER A 262 22.79 -0.96 -18.69
C SER A 262 22.10 0.13 -17.86
N ALA A 263 20.80 0.34 -18.07
CA ALA A 263 20.01 1.32 -17.33
C ALA A 263 20.00 1.03 -15.82
N LEU A 264 19.83 -0.23 -15.42
CA LEU A 264 19.82 -0.64 -14.02
C LEU A 264 21.20 -0.57 -13.34
N ALA A 265 22.28 -0.72 -14.11
CA ALA A 265 23.64 -0.60 -13.59
C ALA A 265 24.10 0.87 -13.43
N GLY A 266 23.53 1.79 -14.22
CA GLY A 266 24.00 3.17 -14.30
C GLY A 266 22.88 4.21 -14.17
N LEU A 267 22.03 4.32 -15.19
CA LEU A 267 21.04 5.39 -15.36
C LEU A 267 20.07 5.49 -14.17
N ILE A 268 19.41 4.39 -13.82
CA ILE A 268 18.33 4.38 -12.82
C ILE A 268 18.85 4.66 -11.42
N PRO A 269 19.86 3.94 -10.88
CA PRO A 269 20.36 4.21 -9.54
C PRO A 269 20.92 5.63 -9.36
N LYS A 270 21.49 6.20 -10.43
CA LYS A 270 22.02 7.57 -10.44
C LYS A 270 20.90 8.61 -10.41
N ASN A 271 19.80 8.36 -11.10
CA ASN A 271 18.72 9.32 -11.30
C ASN A 271 17.44 8.99 -10.50
N ILE A 272 17.49 8.06 -9.54
CA ILE A 272 16.30 7.60 -8.81
C ILE A 272 15.55 8.76 -8.12
N GLN A 273 16.25 9.77 -7.64
CA GLN A 273 15.63 10.96 -7.04
C GLN A 273 14.88 11.81 -8.07
N VAL A 274 15.43 11.95 -9.28
CA VAL A 274 14.75 12.66 -10.39
C VAL A 274 13.52 11.88 -10.84
N ILE A 275 13.61 10.55 -10.92
CA ILE A 275 12.48 9.67 -11.23
C ILE A 275 11.38 9.80 -10.18
N LEU A 276 11.73 9.76 -8.89
CA LEU A 276 10.78 9.91 -7.80
C LEU A 276 10.12 11.29 -7.79
N ASN A 277 10.88 12.37 -8.07
CA ASN A 277 10.32 13.71 -8.22
C ASN A 277 9.35 13.80 -9.40
N TYR A 278 9.69 13.24 -10.55
CA TYR A 278 8.77 13.16 -11.69
C TYR A 278 7.46 12.48 -11.31
N CYS A 279 7.50 11.39 -10.55
CA CYS A 279 6.30 10.74 -10.05
C CYS A 279 5.50 11.66 -9.12
N VAL A 280 6.15 12.34 -8.18
CA VAL A 280 5.51 13.27 -7.23
C VAL A 280 4.89 14.49 -7.93
N ASP A 281 5.46 14.96 -9.03
CA ASP A 281 4.94 16.13 -9.75
C ASP A 281 3.93 15.75 -10.86
N HIS A 282 3.64 14.46 -11.02
CA HIS A 282 2.82 13.96 -12.11
C HIS A 282 1.34 14.41 -11.98
N PRO A 283 0.66 14.78 -13.08
CA PRO A 283 -0.74 15.21 -13.04
C PRO A 283 -1.73 14.10 -12.65
N LEU A 284 -1.31 12.83 -12.68
CA LEU A 284 -2.14 11.67 -12.32
C LEU A 284 -2.02 11.30 -10.83
N ASN A 285 -1.62 12.25 -9.98
CA ASN A 285 -1.53 12.06 -8.54
C ASN A 285 -2.90 11.85 -7.89
N THR A 286 -2.91 10.95 -6.92
CA THR A 286 -4.04 10.56 -6.09
C THR A 286 -3.53 10.09 -4.73
N ILE A 287 -4.43 9.77 -3.81
CA ILE A 287 -4.11 8.88 -2.70
C ILE A 287 -4.00 7.45 -3.23
N CYS A 288 -2.84 6.84 -3.01
CA CYS A 288 -2.55 5.44 -3.27
C CYS A 288 -2.53 4.67 -1.95
N HIS A 289 -2.90 3.39 -2.01
CA HIS A 289 -2.74 2.43 -0.92
C HIS A 289 -1.26 2.21 -0.58
N GLY A 290 -0.38 2.24 -1.59
CA GLY A 290 1.07 2.19 -1.48
C GLY A 290 1.66 0.77 -1.36
N ASP A 291 0.87 -0.17 -0.83
CA ASP A 291 1.13 -1.62 -0.81
C ASP A 291 -0.05 -2.39 -1.41
N ALA A 292 -0.57 -1.97 -2.57
CA ALA A 292 -1.75 -2.55 -3.24
C ALA A 292 -1.51 -3.97 -3.82
N ARG A 293 -0.93 -4.88 -3.04
CA ARG A 293 -0.74 -6.29 -3.42
C ARG A 293 -1.93 -7.13 -2.97
N ILE A 294 -2.19 -8.24 -3.66
CA ILE A 294 -3.38 -9.07 -3.42
C ILE A 294 -3.53 -9.60 -1.99
N ASP A 295 -2.43 -9.81 -1.26
CA ASP A 295 -2.43 -10.17 0.17
C ASP A 295 -3.14 -9.13 1.07
N ASN A 296 -3.23 -7.88 0.62
CA ASN A 296 -3.85 -6.77 1.34
C ASN A 296 -5.28 -6.49 0.85
N VAL A 297 -5.89 -7.47 0.16
CA VAL A 297 -7.22 -7.38 -0.45
C VAL A 297 -8.11 -8.48 0.12
N PHE A 298 -9.38 -8.16 0.32
CA PHE A 298 -10.42 -9.15 0.60
C PHE A 298 -11.56 -9.05 -0.41
N PHE A 299 -12.15 -10.19 -0.74
CA PHE A 299 -13.14 -10.33 -1.80
C PHE A 299 -14.51 -10.69 -1.21
N ILE A 300 -15.46 -9.78 -1.39
CA ILE A 300 -16.87 -9.93 -1.04
C ILE A 300 -17.57 -10.56 -2.25
N GLN A 301 -18.25 -11.68 -2.05
CA GLN A 301 -19.01 -12.33 -3.11
C GLN A 301 -20.24 -11.49 -3.47
N ASN A 302 -20.34 -11.05 -4.72
CA ASN A 302 -21.52 -10.36 -5.20
C ASN A 302 -22.71 -11.32 -5.40
N PRO A 303 -23.96 -10.82 -5.35
CA PRO A 303 -25.14 -11.60 -5.70
C PRO A 303 -25.07 -12.16 -7.12
N SER A 304 -25.69 -13.34 -7.32
CA SER A 304 -25.80 -13.96 -8.63
C SER A 304 -26.43 -13.02 -9.66
N GLY A 305 -25.85 -12.95 -10.87
CA GLY A 305 -26.29 -12.04 -11.95
C GLY A 305 -25.62 -10.67 -11.95
N SER A 306 -24.76 -10.36 -10.98
CA SER A 306 -23.92 -9.15 -11.01
C SER A 306 -22.90 -9.21 -12.16
N SER A 307 -22.53 -8.05 -12.73
CA SER A 307 -21.52 -7.96 -13.80
C SER A 307 -20.14 -8.49 -13.38
N TYR A 308 -19.86 -8.48 -12.07
CA TYR A 308 -18.62 -8.97 -11.48
C TYR A 308 -18.93 -9.94 -10.34
N LYS A 309 -18.12 -11.00 -10.25
CA LYS A 309 -18.25 -12.03 -9.22
C LYS A 309 -17.92 -11.51 -7.82
N TYR A 310 -16.94 -10.61 -7.70
CA TYR A 310 -16.50 -10.07 -6.42
C TYR A 310 -16.53 -8.54 -6.41
N GLU A 311 -16.74 -7.98 -5.23
CA GLU A 311 -16.29 -6.65 -4.84
C GLU A 311 -15.03 -6.78 -3.99
N ALA A 312 -14.02 -5.94 -4.23
CA ALA A 312 -12.77 -5.97 -3.49
C ALA A 312 -12.69 -4.81 -2.49
N GLY A 313 -12.30 -5.14 -1.26
CA GLY A 313 -11.93 -4.17 -0.22
C GLY A 313 -10.44 -4.29 0.14
N MET A 314 -9.91 -3.26 0.80
CA MET A 314 -8.48 -3.16 1.13
C MET A 314 -8.22 -2.93 2.62
N PHE A 315 -7.07 -3.40 3.09
CA PHE A 315 -6.57 -3.21 4.45
C PHE A 315 -5.04 -3.08 4.45
N ASP A 316 -4.45 -2.72 5.59
CA ASP A 316 -3.01 -2.46 5.73
C ASP A 316 -2.53 -1.21 4.97
N TRP A 317 -3.12 -0.07 5.34
CA TRP A 317 -2.83 1.25 4.76
C TRP A 317 -1.52 1.88 5.28
N ALA A 318 -0.58 1.08 5.79
CA ALA A 318 0.66 1.58 6.39
C ALA A 318 1.57 2.32 5.39
N GLN A 319 1.46 1.97 4.12
CA GLN A 319 2.21 2.61 3.02
C GLN A 319 1.39 3.66 2.27
N ALA A 320 0.18 4.00 2.71
CA ALA A 320 -0.65 4.93 1.98
C ALA A 320 -0.01 6.31 1.91
N MET A 321 -0.10 6.91 0.72
CA MET A 321 0.61 8.13 0.36
C MET A 321 -0.03 8.80 -0.86
N ILE A 322 0.32 10.06 -1.09
CA ILE A 322 0.08 10.74 -2.35
C ILE A 322 1.17 10.31 -3.33
N ALA A 323 0.74 9.71 -4.43
CA ALA A 323 1.56 9.18 -5.49
C ALA A 323 0.75 9.18 -6.79
N PRO A 324 1.41 9.03 -7.96
CA PRO A 324 0.68 8.86 -9.20
C PRO A 324 -0.06 7.52 -9.19
N CYS A 325 -1.26 7.48 -9.75
CA CYS A 325 -2.15 6.32 -9.70
C CYS A 325 -1.52 5.03 -10.26
N PHE A 326 -0.56 5.14 -11.19
CA PHE A 326 0.18 4.01 -11.73
C PHE A 326 1.18 3.38 -10.74
N TYR A 327 1.49 4.04 -9.61
CA TYR A 327 2.38 3.50 -8.57
C TYR A 327 1.80 2.22 -7.96
N ASP A 328 0.54 2.27 -7.56
CA ASP A 328 -0.16 1.09 -7.04
C ASP A 328 -0.31 0.02 -8.12
N ILE A 329 -0.55 0.40 -9.38
CA ILE A 329 -0.74 -0.56 -10.47
C ILE A 329 0.55 -1.31 -10.82
N SER A 330 1.71 -0.62 -10.85
CA SER A 330 3.03 -1.28 -10.93
C SER A 330 3.22 -2.27 -9.78
N TRP A 331 2.75 -1.93 -8.58
CA TRP A 331 2.87 -2.81 -7.43
C TRP A 331 1.91 -4.00 -7.48
N VAL A 332 0.65 -3.81 -7.89
CA VAL A 332 -0.33 -4.88 -8.12
C VAL A 332 0.27 -5.92 -9.07
N ILE A 333 0.71 -5.49 -10.26
CA ILE A 333 1.17 -6.39 -11.32
C ILE A 333 2.45 -7.13 -10.91
N SER A 334 3.39 -6.44 -10.28
CA SER A 334 4.63 -7.07 -9.85
C SER A 334 4.47 -8.00 -8.64
N GLN A 335 3.61 -7.69 -7.68
CA GLN A 335 3.53 -8.48 -6.44
C GLN A 335 2.34 -9.45 -6.36
N SER A 336 1.41 -9.38 -7.31
CA SER A 336 0.20 -10.21 -7.26
C SER A 336 0.10 -11.21 -8.40
N TYR A 337 0.82 -11.01 -9.51
CA TYR A 337 0.68 -11.84 -10.71
C TYR A 337 1.96 -12.63 -10.94
N ASP A 338 1.83 -13.93 -11.19
CA ASP A 338 2.95 -14.70 -11.72
C ASP A 338 3.17 -14.36 -13.21
N LYS A 339 4.26 -14.90 -13.77
CA LYS A 339 4.64 -14.64 -15.16
C LYS A 339 3.54 -15.05 -16.15
N ASN A 340 2.92 -16.22 -15.98
CA ASN A 340 2.00 -16.77 -16.97
C ASN A 340 0.68 -15.99 -16.97
N PHE A 341 0.16 -15.72 -15.78
CA PHE A 341 -1.03 -14.88 -15.59
C PHE A 341 -0.80 -13.48 -16.15
N ASN A 342 0.36 -12.89 -15.87
CA ASN A 342 0.71 -11.56 -16.38
C ASN A 342 0.80 -11.56 -17.91
N ASP A 343 1.51 -12.51 -18.52
CA ASP A 343 1.61 -12.59 -19.99
C ASP A 343 0.23 -12.73 -20.67
N GLU A 344 -0.72 -13.43 -20.03
CA GLU A 344 -2.07 -13.64 -20.57
C GLU A 344 -2.99 -12.42 -20.40
N HIS A 345 -2.91 -11.70 -19.27
CA HIS A 345 -3.95 -10.75 -18.87
C HIS A 345 -3.47 -9.30 -18.71
N HIS A 346 -2.17 -9.00 -18.78
CA HIS A 346 -1.60 -7.67 -18.48
C HIS A 346 -2.33 -6.51 -19.18
N ASP A 347 -2.46 -6.56 -20.51
CA ASP A 347 -3.03 -5.45 -21.27
C ASP A 347 -4.53 -5.29 -21.03
N ALA A 348 -5.25 -6.40 -20.85
CA ALA A 348 -6.68 -6.38 -20.58
C ALA A 348 -6.97 -5.81 -19.17
N LEU A 349 -6.15 -6.16 -18.18
CA LEU A 349 -6.28 -5.64 -16.81
C LEU A 349 -5.90 -4.17 -16.71
N LEU A 350 -4.79 -3.74 -17.34
CA LEU A 350 -4.42 -2.31 -17.41
C LEU A 350 -5.51 -1.47 -18.06
N GLY A 351 -6.08 -1.98 -19.16
CA GLY A 351 -7.18 -1.33 -19.82
C GLY A 351 -8.42 -1.25 -18.92
N LEU A 352 -8.82 -2.33 -18.26
CA LEU A 352 -9.98 -2.34 -17.34
C LEU A 352 -9.81 -1.33 -16.20
N TYR A 353 -8.61 -1.26 -15.62
CA TYR A 353 -8.29 -0.25 -14.61
C TYR A 353 -8.49 1.17 -15.18
N TRP A 354 -7.96 1.43 -16.38
CA TRP A 354 -8.05 2.74 -17.01
C TRP A 354 -9.49 3.14 -17.34
N GLU A 355 -10.29 2.22 -17.90
CA GLU A 355 -11.72 2.46 -18.15
C GLU A 355 -12.45 2.78 -16.84
N THR A 356 -12.22 1.98 -15.79
CA THR A 356 -12.81 2.24 -14.47
C THR A 356 -12.41 3.61 -13.94
N LEU A 357 -11.14 3.98 -14.04
CA LEU A 357 -10.65 5.30 -13.65
C LEU A 357 -11.38 6.41 -14.42
N GLN A 358 -11.44 6.32 -15.75
CA GLN A 358 -12.05 7.33 -16.63
C GLN A 358 -13.55 7.52 -16.37
N GLU A 359 -14.29 6.43 -16.20
CA GLU A 359 -15.72 6.47 -15.89
C GLU A 359 -15.98 7.18 -14.55
N ASN A 360 -15.18 6.88 -13.54
CA ASN A 360 -15.31 7.50 -12.22
C ASN A 360 -14.84 8.96 -12.22
N LEU A 361 -13.78 9.32 -12.97
CA LEU A 361 -13.37 10.72 -13.14
C LEU A 361 -14.48 11.54 -13.81
N THR A 362 -15.09 10.99 -14.86
CA THR A 362 -16.20 11.63 -15.57
C THR A 362 -17.38 11.84 -14.64
N SER A 363 -17.71 10.82 -13.82
CA SER A 363 -18.81 10.88 -12.87
C SER A 363 -18.58 11.86 -11.73
N ASN A 364 -17.35 11.93 -11.19
CA ASN A 364 -17.01 12.74 -10.03
C ASN A 364 -16.72 14.20 -10.36
N PHE A 365 -16.15 14.47 -11.54
CA PHE A 365 -15.58 15.78 -11.89
C PHE A 365 -16.02 16.30 -13.26
N GLY A 366 -16.76 15.52 -14.05
CA GLY A 366 -17.17 15.86 -15.41
C GLY A 366 -16.15 15.51 -16.49
N ALA A 367 -16.63 15.47 -17.72
CA ALA A 367 -15.86 15.01 -18.89
C ALA A 367 -14.61 15.86 -19.18
N GLU A 368 -14.62 17.15 -18.85
CA GLU A 368 -13.48 18.04 -19.11
C GLU A 368 -12.24 17.68 -18.26
N ILE A 369 -12.45 17.32 -16.99
CA ILE A 369 -11.36 16.90 -16.11
C ILE A 369 -10.88 15.49 -16.50
N ALA A 370 -11.80 14.58 -16.81
CA ALA A 370 -11.47 13.24 -17.29
C ALA A 370 -10.62 13.29 -18.58
N ALA A 371 -10.97 14.18 -19.52
CA ALA A 371 -10.25 14.35 -20.78
C ALA A 371 -8.79 14.82 -20.63
N LYS A 372 -8.40 15.36 -19.47
CA LYS A 372 -7.00 15.74 -19.17
C LYS A 372 -6.14 14.53 -18.80
N ALA A 373 -6.74 13.41 -18.43
CA ALA A 373 -6.04 12.17 -18.14
C ALA A 373 -5.96 11.35 -19.44
N HIS A 374 -4.75 11.19 -19.99
CA HIS A 374 -4.52 10.42 -21.22
C HIS A 374 -3.92 9.04 -20.91
N TYR A 375 -4.38 8.02 -21.63
CA TYR A 375 -3.92 6.65 -21.41
C TYR A 375 -2.44 6.49 -21.76
N GLU A 376 -1.98 7.20 -22.79
CA GLU A 376 -0.58 7.20 -23.20
C GLU A 376 0.34 7.77 -22.11
N ASP A 377 -0.10 8.83 -21.42
CA ASP A 377 0.63 9.41 -20.30
C ASP A 377 0.65 8.45 -19.11
N PHE A 378 -0.47 7.75 -18.85
CA PHE A 378 -0.53 6.68 -17.86
C PHE A 378 0.46 5.56 -18.18
N LEU A 379 0.52 5.09 -19.44
CA LEU A 379 1.45 4.02 -19.84
C LEU A 379 2.92 4.44 -19.72
N VAL A 380 3.25 5.69 -20.06
CA VAL A 380 4.61 6.24 -19.85
C VAL A 380 4.94 6.30 -18.36
N GLY A 381 4.02 6.82 -17.55
CA GLY A 381 4.19 6.90 -16.11
C GLY A 381 4.32 5.53 -15.45
N TYR A 382 3.48 4.57 -15.84
CA TYR A 382 3.55 3.17 -15.44
C TYR A 382 4.91 2.55 -15.78
N ALA A 383 5.39 2.73 -17.01
CA ALA A 383 6.70 2.25 -17.44
C ALA A 383 7.87 2.83 -16.61
N ILE A 384 7.80 4.11 -16.25
CA ILE A 384 8.77 4.76 -15.37
C ILE A 384 8.65 4.22 -13.93
N SER A 385 7.42 4.01 -13.46
CA SER A 385 7.10 3.49 -12.12
C SER A 385 7.62 2.07 -11.89
N GLU A 386 7.79 1.26 -12.94
CA GLU A 386 8.48 -0.03 -12.83
C GLU A 386 9.91 0.11 -12.28
N ALA A 387 10.63 1.20 -12.57
CA ALA A 387 11.94 1.45 -11.98
C ALA A 387 11.85 1.70 -10.45
N VAL A 388 10.78 2.36 -9.99
CA VAL A 388 10.49 2.54 -8.57
C VAL A 388 10.13 1.20 -7.94
N CYS A 389 9.34 0.38 -8.63
CA CYS A 389 9.00 -0.98 -8.19
C CYS A 389 10.24 -1.87 -8.04
N ILE A 390 11.17 -1.85 -8.99
CA ILE A 390 12.45 -2.57 -8.91
C ILE A 390 13.27 -2.14 -7.69
N SER A 391 13.16 -0.87 -7.29
CA SER A 391 13.80 -0.37 -6.06
C SER A 391 13.20 -1.04 -4.81
N LYS A 392 11.88 -1.24 -4.75
CA LYS A 392 11.20 -1.99 -3.68
C LYS A 392 11.61 -3.47 -3.70
N CYS A 393 11.63 -4.10 -4.87
CA CYS A 393 12.14 -5.47 -5.04
C CYS A 393 13.60 -5.61 -4.56
N THR A 394 14.41 -4.58 -4.74
CA THR A 394 15.80 -4.54 -4.24
C THR A 394 15.85 -4.57 -2.71
N LEU A 395 15.02 -3.76 -2.04
CA LEU A 395 14.93 -3.74 -0.58
C LEU A 395 14.41 -5.08 -0.04
N ALA A 396 13.37 -5.64 -0.67
CA ALA A 396 12.82 -6.94 -0.31
C ALA A 396 13.86 -8.06 -0.49
N PHE A 397 14.59 -8.07 -1.61
CA PHE A 397 15.67 -9.00 -1.87
C PHE A 397 16.76 -8.95 -0.80
N GLU A 398 17.20 -7.76 -0.40
CA GLU A 398 18.18 -7.64 0.69
C GLU A 398 17.69 -8.29 1.98
N SER A 399 16.44 -8.03 2.37
CA SER A 399 15.83 -8.60 3.57
C SER A 399 15.76 -10.13 3.49
N ILE A 400 15.30 -10.68 2.37
CA ILE A 400 15.21 -12.13 2.14
C ILE A 400 16.58 -12.79 2.21
N MET A 401 17.61 -12.13 1.66
CA MET A 401 18.97 -12.66 1.65
C MET A 401 19.64 -12.66 3.02
N LYS A 402 19.13 -11.91 4.01
CA LYS A 402 19.55 -11.98 5.42
C LYS A 402 18.89 -13.15 6.15
N ASP A 403 17.71 -13.58 5.72
CA ASP A 403 16.91 -14.63 6.37
C ASP A 403 16.84 -15.94 5.56
N LYS A 404 17.98 -16.38 5.03
CA LYS A 404 18.08 -17.61 4.20
C LYS A 404 17.70 -18.90 4.92
N LYS A 405 17.71 -18.89 6.26
CA LYS A 405 17.40 -20.06 7.09
C LYS A 405 15.90 -20.22 7.34
N SER A 406 15.09 -19.21 7.01
CA SER A 406 13.64 -19.28 7.13
C SER A 406 13.07 -20.34 6.20
N LYS A 407 12.05 -21.06 6.69
CA LYS A 407 11.28 -22.02 5.88
C LYS A 407 10.58 -21.35 4.70
N ASP A 408 10.26 -20.05 4.82
CA ASP A 408 9.61 -19.28 3.76
C ASP A 408 10.59 -18.73 2.72
N TYR A 409 11.90 -18.87 2.91
CA TYR A 409 12.91 -18.27 2.04
C TYR A 409 12.70 -18.59 0.56
N PRO A 410 12.49 -19.86 0.13
CA PRO A 410 12.31 -20.18 -1.28
C PRO A 410 11.10 -19.48 -1.87
N HIS A 411 10.01 -19.44 -1.11
CA HIS A 411 8.77 -18.82 -1.54
C HIS A 411 8.90 -17.29 -1.65
N LYS A 412 9.43 -16.62 -0.62
CA LYS A 412 9.68 -15.17 -0.65
C LYS A 412 10.63 -14.77 -1.76
N LEU A 413 11.68 -15.58 -2.00
CA LEU A 413 12.61 -15.33 -3.09
C LEU A 413 11.90 -15.44 -4.44
N LYS A 414 11.11 -16.49 -4.64
CA LYS A 414 10.36 -16.71 -5.89
C LYS A 414 9.42 -15.52 -6.18
N LEU A 415 8.63 -15.09 -5.19
CA LEU A 415 7.75 -13.93 -5.31
C LEU A 415 8.50 -12.66 -5.77
N VAL A 416 9.63 -12.34 -5.11
CA VAL A 416 10.40 -11.14 -5.47
C VAL A 416 11.06 -11.26 -6.85
N MET A 417 11.46 -12.47 -7.27
CA MET A 417 12.02 -12.67 -8.62
C MET A 417 10.95 -12.62 -9.71
N ASP A 418 9.76 -13.17 -9.46
CA ASP A 418 8.62 -13.07 -10.38
C ASP A 418 8.18 -11.62 -10.56
N GLY A 419 8.07 -10.87 -9.46
CA GLY A 419 7.78 -9.44 -9.53
C GLY A 419 8.86 -8.63 -10.24
N LEU A 420 10.14 -8.94 -9.99
CA LEU A 420 11.24 -8.34 -10.72
C LEU A 420 11.17 -8.65 -12.23
N GLU A 421 10.84 -9.88 -12.62
CA GLU A 421 10.65 -10.24 -14.03
C GLU A 421 9.52 -9.44 -14.68
N ASN A 422 8.36 -9.36 -14.03
CA ASN A 422 7.22 -8.59 -14.52
C ASN A 422 7.59 -7.12 -14.76
N CYS A 423 8.28 -6.48 -13.81
CA CYS A 423 8.74 -5.10 -13.98
C CYS A 423 9.65 -4.95 -15.21
N LEU A 424 10.63 -5.85 -15.37
CA LEU A 424 11.61 -5.77 -16.44
C LEU A 424 10.97 -5.98 -17.81
N ARG A 425 10.02 -6.91 -17.92
CA ARG A 425 9.24 -7.14 -19.14
C ARG A 425 8.37 -5.95 -19.50
N ALA A 426 7.70 -5.36 -18.51
CA ALA A 426 6.90 -4.14 -18.72
C ALA A 426 7.79 -2.98 -19.18
N MET A 427 8.97 -2.82 -18.59
CA MET A 427 9.95 -1.81 -19.02
C MET A 427 10.42 -2.02 -20.46
N ASP A 428 10.76 -3.26 -20.85
CA ASP A 428 11.15 -3.59 -22.23
C ASP A 428 9.98 -3.31 -23.20
N LYS A 429 8.77 -3.78 -22.88
CA LYS A 429 7.57 -3.63 -23.72
C LYS A 429 7.18 -2.18 -23.95
N LEU A 430 7.37 -1.32 -22.96
CA LEU A 430 6.94 0.08 -22.98
C LEU A 430 8.09 1.07 -23.24
N HIS A 431 9.28 0.58 -23.59
CA HIS A 431 10.47 1.38 -23.85
C HIS A 431 10.81 2.34 -22.70
N ALA A 432 10.74 1.84 -21.45
CA ALA A 432 10.90 2.65 -20.25
C ALA A 432 12.25 3.37 -20.17
N VAL A 433 13.33 2.78 -20.70
CA VAL A 433 14.68 3.37 -20.65
C VAL A 433 14.73 4.71 -21.39
N GLU A 434 14.05 4.83 -22.53
CA GLU A 434 13.95 6.09 -23.28
C GLU A 434 13.21 7.15 -22.44
N ALA A 435 12.06 6.78 -21.86
CA ALA A 435 11.26 7.68 -21.04
C ALA A 435 12.04 8.15 -19.79
N ILE A 436 12.72 7.23 -19.11
CA ILE A 436 13.58 7.54 -17.96
C ILE A 436 14.76 8.43 -18.36
N THR A 437 15.33 8.22 -19.55
CA THR A 437 16.41 9.07 -20.08
C THR A 437 15.92 10.50 -20.30
N LYS A 438 14.74 10.67 -20.92
CA LYS A 438 14.09 11.98 -21.09
C LYS A 438 13.88 12.68 -19.76
N VAL A 439 13.24 12.00 -18.79
CA VAL A 439 13.01 12.53 -17.43
C VAL A 439 14.33 12.91 -16.74
N SER A 440 15.36 12.07 -16.86
CA SER A 440 16.68 12.33 -16.26
C SER A 440 17.36 13.56 -16.84
N ASN A 441 17.02 13.95 -18.08
CA ASN A 441 17.52 15.13 -18.76
C ASN A 441 16.60 16.36 -18.59
N GLY A 442 15.56 16.27 -17.76
CA GLY A 442 14.57 17.35 -17.58
C GLY A 442 13.63 17.54 -18.76
N ILE A 443 13.49 16.54 -19.64
CA ILE A 443 12.62 16.55 -20.81
C ILE A 443 11.33 15.82 -20.46
N SER A 444 10.18 16.42 -20.79
CA SER A 444 8.88 15.76 -20.63
C SER A 444 8.81 14.49 -21.49
N PRO A 445 8.49 13.31 -20.93
CA PRO A 445 8.38 12.08 -21.71
C PRO A 445 7.06 11.99 -22.50
N THR A 446 6.14 12.95 -22.32
CA THR A 446 4.76 12.94 -22.84
C THR A 446 4.41 14.16 -23.69
N ASP A 447 5.39 14.81 -24.33
CA ASP A 447 5.13 15.97 -25.19
C ASP A 447 4.16 15.65 -26.35
N GLU A 448 3.45 16.66 -26.86
CA GLU A 448 2.36 16.56 -27.82
C GLU A 448 2.78 15.86 -29.12
N GLU A 449 4.03 16.06 -29.56
CA GLU A 449 4.61 15.39 -30.72
C GLU A 449 4.76 13.88 -30.49
N VAL A 450 5.22 13.46 -29.31
CA VAL A 450 5.30 12.05 -28.89
C VAL A 450 3.91 11.42 -28.79
N ARG A 451 2.91 12.16 -28.29
CA ARG A 451 1.52 11.69 -28.27
C ARG A 451 0.97 11.45 -29.68
N ARG A 452 1.30 12.32 -30.64
CA ARG A 452 0.87 12.18 -32.04
C ARG A 452 1.52 10.99 -32.73
N GLU A 453 2.80 10.71 -32.46
CA GLU A 453 3.49 9.53 -32.99
C GLU A 453 2.95 8.22 -32.39
N ARG A 454 2.67 8.19 -31.08
CA ARG A 454 2.18 6.98 -30.40
C ARG A 454 0.74 6.62 -30.71
N LYS A 455 -0.14 7.61 -30.94
CA LYS A 455 -1.50 7.35 -31.46
C LYS A 455 -1.50 6.58 -32.78
N ARG A 456 -0.39 6.63 -33.55
CA ARG A 456 -0.22 5.89 -34.80
C ARG A 456 0.31 4.47 -34.60
N SER A 457 0.98 4.17 -33.48
CA SER A 457 1.61 2.87 -33.21
C SER A 457 0.83 1.99 -32.24
N VAL A 458 0.04 2.59 -31.34
CA VAL A 458 -0.81 1.85 -30.39
C VAL A 458 -2.19 1.64 -31.01
N SER A 459 -2.35 0.53 -31.73
CA SER A 459 -3.69 -0.03 -31.95
C SER A 459 -4.21 -0.45 -30.58
N ILE A 460 -5.10 0.35 -29.97
CA ILE A 460 -5.94 -0.11 -28.86
C ILE A 460 -6.69 -1.33 -29.41
N ARG A 461 -6.19 -2.54 -29.10
CA ARG A 461 -6.95 -3.76 -29.42
C ARG A 461 -8.28 -3.62 -28.69
N ALA A 462 -9.38 -3.77 -29.42
CA ALA A 462 -10.69 -3.78 -28.81
C ALA A 462 -10.67 -4.72 -27.60
N MET A 463 -11.16 -4.23 -26.46
CA MET A 463 -11.19 -5.06 -25.26
C MET A 463 -12.00 -6.33 -25.51
N PRO A 464 -11.53 -7.49 -25.02
CA PRO A 464 -12.34 -8.70 -25.05
C PRO A 464 -13.67 -8.45 -24.35
N GLU A 465 -14.77 -9.02 -24.86
CA GLU A 465 -16.12 -8.74 -24.34
C GLU A 465 -16.27 -8.96 -22.83
N GLY A 466 -15.50 -9.88 -22.25
CA GLY A 466 -15.50 -10.16 -20.81
C GLY A 466 -14.82 -9.10 -19.91
N PHE A 467 -14.30 -8.00 -20.47
CA PHE A 467 -13.64 -6.91 -19.73
C PHE A 467 -14.38 -5.57 -19.80
N LYS A 468 -15.48 -5.47 -20.57
CA LYS A 468 -16.26 -4.23 -20.67
C LYS A 468 -16.93 -3.92 -19.34
N VAL A 469 -16.84 -2.65 -18.90
CA VAL A 469 -17.49 -2.22 -17.66
C VAL A 469 -19.00 -2.11 -17.84
N GLY A 470 -19.76 -2.80 -16.99
CA GLY A 470 -21.21 -2.70 -16.96
C GLY A 470 -21.64 -1.37 -16.37
N SER A 471 -22.44 -0.58 -17.11
CA SER A 471 -23.03 0.65 -16.58
C SER A 471 -23.95 0.32 -15.41
N SER A 472 -23.63 0.85 -14.22
CA SER A 472 -24.38 0.76 -12.95
C SER A 472 -24.05 -0.43 -12.02
N ALA A 473 -23.11 -0.19 -11.11
CA ALA A 473 -23.11 -0.85 -9.80
C ALA A 473 -23.28 0.24 -8.75
N LYS A 474 -24.46 0.30 -8.12
CA LYS A 474 -24.67 1.10 -6.91
C LYS A 474 -23.84 0.46 -5.80
N VAL A 475 -23.02 1.24 -5.11
CA VAL A 475 -22.30 0.83 -3.90
C VAL A 475 -23.34 0.33 -2.90
N VAL A 476 -23.27 -0.94 -2.52
CA VAL A 476 -24.07 -1.51 -1.44
C VAL A 476 -23.40 -1.08 -0.14
N PRO A 477 -24.08 -0.38 0.78
CA PRO A 477 -23.51 -0.12 2.10
C PRO A 477 -23.26 -1.46 2.80
N VAL A 478 -22.05 -1.63 3.34
CA VAL A 478 -21.66 -2.78 4.19
C VAL A 478 -22.54 -2.85 5.43
#